data_AF-A0A8K0X757-F1
#
_entry.id   AF-A0A8K0X757-F1
#
_cell.length_a   1.000
_cell.length_b   1.000
_cell.length_c   1.000
_cell.angle_alpha   90.00
_cell.angle_beta   90.00
_cell.angle_gamma   90.00
#
_symmetry.space_group_name_H-M   'P 1'
#
loop_
_entity.id
_entity.type
_entity.pdbx_description
1 polymer ?
#
loop_
_entity_poly.entity_id
_entity_poly.type
_entity_poly.pdbx_seq_one_letter_code
_entity_poly.pdbx_strand_id
1 'polypeptide(L)'
;MATSPPLTESQTTTSSASAGRASQSIHKDDGGDGAHREDAVSVEVLVEHLLAAKRSLSSVQHVLRANDLTTHARQAHEESAVLSAHTAMLHRAIGRQMSLLLRVRRNLKQTYDAGRRDFASLVRTMDATNEKLQDTISILRTTAVDPTLRPADDQEPKSLMDFVDEQGVHSVVEALKQSLADLQGIQTSFDGDLQRFDDDMRVVKQAMAAKTSSPDKSPSASDVNQSLSDLLLSLVDHSHNMAQLLASLTQHFDLCVTAVRTTEGGAALARRRAAESTQSQDGDGVSISGVIADQESHTSALEPITSRDRADMVDIVVGDAAEVEGVVQEISDRLRHAEADFHALSVRAESTSATHAGACAALQVLEDLSSRLAGYVAAEAEFIQRWEDERYTIYSKLEEMEALRKFYDGYAGAYDAILLEAERRRLAEDKALAIWRRAKESVDKIAEADRRDREAFRHDVAEFIPTDLWPDMDAPVKRWQLIGGEEPPAVALDQQAVDAARKRMEQRRMEDS
;
A
#
# COMPACT_ATOMS: atom_id res chain seq x y z
N MET A 1 46.56 -16.14 -0.60
CA MET A 1 46.84 -16.53 0.80
C MET A 1 45.49 -16.71 1.45
N ALA A 2 44.99 -17.96 1.52
CA ALA A 2 45.17 -18.89 2.64
C ALA A 2 44.44 -18.33 3.89
N THR A 3 43.41 -18.98 4.44
CA THR A 3 43.47 -20.32 5.05
C THR A 3 42.07 -20.88 5.39
N SER A 4 41.77 -22.11 4.95
CA SER A 4 40.98 -23.11 5.71
C SER A 4 41.76 -23.51 6.98
N PRO A 5 41.20 -24.08 8.09
CA PRO A 5 40.61 -25.46 8.19
C PRO A 5 39.63 -25.60 9.42
N PRO A 6 39.38 -26.76 10.09
CA PRO A 6 39.63 -28.18 9.76
C PRO A 6 38.40 -29.12 9.86
N LEU A 7 38.59 -30.31 9.28
CA LEU A 7 37.87 -31.57 9.48
C LEU A 7 38.09 -32.11 10.91
N THR A 8 37.04 -32.68 11.49
CA THR A 8 37.15 -33.65 12.60
C THR A 8 36.26 -34.85 12.30
N GLU A 9 36.94 -35.99 12.14
CA GLU A 9 36.39 -37.34 12.18
C GLU A 9 35.69 -37.58 13.52
N SER A 10 34.58 -38.33 13.49
CA SER A 10 34.07 -38.98 14.68
C SER A 10 33.52 -40.35 14.31
N GLN A 11 34.01 -41.30 15.10
CA GLN A 11 33.98 -42.74 14.91
C GLN A 11 32.64 -43.33 15.38
N THR A 12 32.19 -44.35 14.65
CA THR A 12 31.57 -45.60 15.12
C THR A 12 30.69 -45.60 16.39
N THR A 13 29.40 -45.89 16.21
CA THR A 13 28.66 -46.83 17.08
C THR A 13 27.68 -47.63 16.22
N THR A 14 28.11 -48.77 15.70
CA THR A 14 27.25 -49.81 15.13
C THR A 14 26.77 -50.71 16.27
N SER A 15 25.46 -50.73 16.50
CA SER A 15 24.81 -51.60 17.47
C SER A 15 24.63 -53.00 16.88
N SER A 16 25.63 -53.86 17.09
CA SER A 16 25.57 -55.29 16.78
C SER A 16 24.84 -56.02 17.90
N ALA A 17 23.57 -56.40 17.69
CA ALA A 17 22.86 -57.32 18.56
C ALA A 17 23.09 -58.76 18.08
N SER A 18 24.10 -59.40 18.67
CA SER A 18 24.35 -60.83 18.63
C SER A 18 23.49 -61.56 19.66
N ALA A 19 22.66 -62.49 19.21
CA ALA A 19 22.08 -63.58 20.01
C ALA A 19 21.84 -64.74 19.05
N GLY A 20 22.20 -66.00 19.30
CA GLY A 20 22.67 -66.68 20.48
C GLY A 20 22.48 -68.15 20.18
N ARG A 21 23.52 -68.80 19.66
CA ARG A 21 23.55 -70.24 19.34
C ARG A 21 23.49 -71.01 20.65
N ALA A 22 22.42 -71.77 20.88
CA ALA A 22 22.33 -72.72 22.00
C ALA A 22 22.43 -74.14 21.47
N SER A 23 23.60 -74.74 21.74
CA SER A 23 23.88 -76.16 21.58
C SER A 23 23.14 -76.97 22.63
N GLN A 24 22.41 -78.02 22.21
CA GLN A 24 22.11 -79.15 23.07
C GLN A 24 22.57 -80.44 22.39
N SER A 25 23.66 -80.96 22.92
CA SER A 25 24.23 -82.27 22.66
C SER A 25 23.41 -83.35 23.38
N ILE A 26 22.88 -84.32 22.66
CA ILE A 26 22.58 -85.64 23.21
C ILE A 26 23.27 -86.67 22.33
N HIS A 27 24.41 -87.15 22.81
CA HIS A 27 25.02 -88.39 22.37
C HIS A 27 24.15 -89.56 22.82
N LYS A 28 23.70 -90.39 21.88
CA LYS A 28 23.51 -91.82 22.11
C LYS A 28 23.94 -92.58 20.87
N ASP A 29 25.03 -93.30 21.10
CA ASP A 29 25.66 -94.32 20.28
C ASP A 29 24.70 -95.52 20.17
N ASP A 30 24.37 -95.94 18.95
CA ASP A 30 24.21 -97.36 18.64
C ASP A 30 24.37 -97.59 17.13
N GLY A 31 25.30 -98.48 16.78
CA GLY A 31 25.61 -98.85 15.41
C GLY A 31 24.56 -99.81 14.83
N GLY A 32 24.21 -99.61 13.57
CA GLY A 32 23.25 -100.44 12.87
C GLY A 32 23.16 -100.09 11.39
N ASP A 33 24.04 -100.73 10.63
CA ASP A 33 24.00 -100.93 9.18
C ASP A 33 22.57 -101.06 8.62
N GLY A 34 22.23 -100.30 7.58
CA GLY A 34 20.96 -100.48 6.88
C GLY A 34 20.38 -99.26 6.16
N ALA A 35 20.45 -99.33 4.83
CA ALA A 35 19.54 -98.72 3.86
C ALA A 35 19.64 -97.20 3.64
N HIS A 36 20.22 -96.87 2.48
CA HIS A 36 19.81 -95.76 1.62
C HIS A 36 18.31 -95.50 1.75
N ARG A 37 17.96 -94.41 2.43
CA ARG A 37 16.66 -93.79 2.32
C ARG A 37 16.86 -92.49 1.57
N GLU A 38 16.92 -92.66 0.26
CA GLU A 38 16.66 -91.61 -0.71
C GLU A 38 15.27 -91.04 -0.37
N ASP A 39 15.20 -89.96 0.40
CA ASP A 39 14.07 -89.03 0.30
C ASP A 39 14.22 -88.31 -1.03
N ALA A 40 13.99 -89.05 -2.13
CA ALA A 40 13.82 -88.47 -3.44
C ALA A 40 12.54 -87.65 -3.38
N VAL A 41 12.68 -86.32 -3.32
CA VAL A 41 11.58 -85.37 -3.49
C VAL A 41 10.77 -85.83 -4.71
N SER A 42 9.48 -86.10 -4.51
CA SER A 42 8.66 -86.68 -5.57
C SER A 42 8.50 -85.68 -6.71
N VAL A 43 8.45 -86.21 -7.94
CA VAL A 43 8.29 -85.42 -9.17
C VAL A 43 7.03 -84.55 -9.10
N GLU A 44 5.99 -85.01 -8.39
CA GLU A 44 4.77 -84.27 -8.13
C GLU A 44 4.99 -82.99 -7.32
N VAL A 45 5.89 -83.01 -6.33
CA VAL A 45 6.20 -81.87 -5.45
C VAL A 45 7.01 -80.82 -6.21
N LEU A 46 7.96 -81.24 -7.04
CA LEU A 46 8.71 -80.34 -7.93
C LEU A 46 7.79 -79.65 -8.95
N VAL A 47 6.81 -80.37 -9.50
CA VAL A 47 5.80 -79.79 -10.40
C VAL A 47 4.87 -78.82 -9.67
N GLU A 48 4.54 -79.08 -8.40
CA GLU A 48 3.77 -78.17 -7.55
C GLU A 48 4.53 -76.87 -7.27
N HIS A 49 5.82 -76.96 -6.92
CA HIS A 49 6.70 -75.81 -6.76
C HIS A 49 6.88 -75.00 -8.05
N LEU A 50 6.99 -75.67 -9.21
CA LEU A 50 7.02 -75.00 -10.51
C LEU A 50 5.73 -74.23 -10.81
N LEU A 51 4.57 -74.80 -10.48
CA LEU A 51 3.28 -74.14 -10.66
C LEU A 51 3.10 -72.97 -9.66
N ALA A 52 3.57 -73.11 -8.42
CA ALA A 52 3.60 -72.05 -7.43
C ALA A 52 4.51 -70.90 -7.87
N ALA A 53 5.73 -71.21 -8.32
CA ALA A 53 6.69 -70.24 -8.88
C ALA A 53 6.11 -69.49 -10.09
N LYS A 54 5.36 -70.17 -10.96
CA LYS A 54 4.64 -69.50 -12.06
C LYS A 54 3.57 -68.55 -11.55
N ARG A 55 2.76 -68.98 -10.57
CA ARG A 55 1.71 -68.10 -10.02
C ARG A 55 2.33 -66.87 -9.36
N SER A 56 3.42 -67.03 -8.63
CA SER A 56 4.14 -65.91 -8.02
C SER A 56 4.72 -64.93 -9.06
N LEU A 57 5.05 -65.37 -10.28
CA LEU A 57 5.47 -64.46 -11.36
C LEU A 57 4.38 -63.48 -11.81
N SER A 58 3.11 -63.68 -11.43
CA SER A 58 2.08 -62.64 -11.59
C SER A 58 2.43 -61.34 -10.83
N SER A 59 3.30 -61.41 -9.81
CA SER A 59 3.85 -60.25 -9.10
C SER A 59 4.63 -59.28 -10.01
N VAL A 60 4.98 -59.68 -11.24
CA VAL A 60 5.47 -58.78 -12.30
C VAL A 60 4.54 -57.57 -12.47
N GLN A 61 3.22 -57.76 -12.39
CA GLN A 61 2.25 -56.66 -12.51
C GLN A 61 2.42 -55.61 -11.40
N HIS A 62 2.77 -56.04 -10.18
CA HIS A 62 3.04 -55.14 -9.07
C HIS A 62 4.31 -54.32 -9.30
N VAL A 63 5.36 -54.94 -9.84
CA VAL A 63 6.62 -54.26 -10.19
C VAL A 63 6.42 -53.25 -11.30
N LEU A 64 5.69 -53.61 -12.37
CA LEU A 64 5.37 -52.69 -13.45
C LEU A 64 4.58 -51.48 -12.94
N ARG A 65 3.57 -51.70 -12.10
CA ARG A 65 2.80 -50.63 -11.46
C ARG A 65 3.69 -49.73 -10.60
N ALA A 66 4.59 -50.28 -9.78
CA ALA A 66 5.52 -49.48 -8.98
C ALA A 66 6.46 -48.63 -9.85
N ASN A 67 6.90 -49.16 -11.00
CA ASN A 67 7.70 -48.39 -11.97
C ASN A 67 6.89 -47.26 -12.62
N ASP A 68 5.63 -47.49 -12.97
CA ASP A 68 4.73 -46.46 -13.50
C ASP A 68 4.51 -45.34 -12.47
N LEU A 69 4.26 -45.71 -11.20
CA LEU A 69 4.13 -44.75 -10.09
C LEU A 69 5.41 -43.92 -9.92
N THR A 70 6.58 -44.57 -9.98
CA THR A 70 7.89 -43.89 -9.86
C THR A 70 8.11 -42.90 -11.00
N THR A 71 7.74 -43.28 -12.22
CA THR A 71 7.86 -42.42 -13.41
C THR A 71 6.95 -41.20 -13.30
N HIS A 72 5.68 -41.40 -12.91
CA HIS A 72 4.75 -40.29 -12.69
C HIS A 72 5.18 -39.39 -11.53
N ALA A 73 5.70 -39.96 -10.43
CA ALA A 73 6.20 -39.19 -9.29
C ALA A 73 7.37 -38.30 -9.67
N ARG A 74 8.30 -38.80 -10.49
CA ARG A 74 9.42 -38.03 -11.00
C ARG A 74 8.95 -36.85 -11.83
N GLN A 75 8.00 -37.07 -12.75
CA GLN A 75 7.42 -35.98 -13.54
C GLN A 75 6.75 -34.94 -12.62
N ALA A 76 5.92 -35.38 -11.67
CA ALA A 76 5.24 -34.48 -10.74
C ALA A 76 6.22 -33.71 -9.83
N HIS A 77 7.35 -34.32 -9.45
CA HIS A 77 8.44 -33.66 -8.72
C HIS A 77 9.12 -32.59 -9.57
N GLU A 78 9.51 -32.92 -10.80
CA GLU A 78 10.15 -31.98 -11.73
C GLU A 78 9.24 -30.77 -11.98
N GLU A 79 7.95 -30.98 -12.24
CA GLU A 79 6.95 -29.92 -12.41
C GLU A 79 6.80 -29.08 -11.13
N SER A 80 6.69 -29.72 -9.97
CA SER A 80 6.58 -29.02 -8.67
C SER A 80 7.81 -28.19 -8.34
N ALA A 81 9.02 -28.67 -8.67
CA ALA A 81 10.26 -27.94 -8.46
C ALA A 81 10.29 -26.66 -9.32
N VAL A 82 9.88 -26.74 -10.58
CA VAL A 82 9.77 -25.59 -11.48
C VAL A 82 8.72 -24.59 -10.97
N LEU A 83 7.51 -25.07 -10.61
CA LEU A 83 6.44 -24.22 -10.08
C LEU A 83 6.82 -23.52 -8.78
N SER A 84 7.52 -24.21 -7.89
CA SER A 84 8.03 -23.64 -6.64
C SER A 84 9.05 -22.53 -6.90
N ALA A 85 10.00 -22.76 -7.82
CA ALA A 85 10.97 -21.75 -8.24
C ALA A 85 10.28 -20.51 -8.86
N HIS A 86 9.31 -20.72 -9.76
CA HIS A 86 8.51 -19.64 -10.35
C HIS A 86 7.73 -18.87 -9.28
N THR A 87 7.11 -19.56 -8.33
CA THR A 87 6.35 -18.96 -7.23
C THR A 87 7.25 -18.09 -6.35
N ALA A 88 8.44 -18.58 -6.00
CA ALA A 88 9.43 -17.81 -5.23
C ALA A 88 9.90 -16.55 -6.00
N MET A 89 10.12 -16.66 -7.32
CA MET A 89 10.44 -15.53 -8.17
C MET A 89 9.31 -14.50 -8.18
N LEU A 90 8.06 -14.93 -8.38
CA LEU A 90 6.87 -14.07 -8.39
C LEU A 90 6.69 -13.36 -7.04
N HIS A 91 6.78 -14.06 -5.93
CA HIS A 91 6.70 -13.44 -4.60
C HIS A 91 7.79 -12.39 -4.39
N ARG A 92 9.02 -12.66 -4.82
CA ARG A 92 10.12 -11.69 -4.73
C ARG A 92 9.87 -10.48 -5.63
N ALA A 93 9.36 -10.69 -6.85
CA ALA A 93 9.04 -9.63 -7.79
C ALA A 93 7.91 -8.74 -7.28
N ILE A 94 6.79 -9.33 -6.84
CA ILE A 94 5.66 -8.61 -6.25
C ILE A 94 6.11 -7.86 -4.99
N GLY A 95 6.92 -8.48 -4.13
CA GLY A 95 7.49 -7.82 -2.95
C GLY A 95 8.35 -6.60 -3.28
N ARG A 96 9.18 -6.67 -4.32
CA ARG A 96 9.97 -5.52 -4.81
C ARG A 96 9.05 -4.43 -5.35
N GLN A 97 8.06 -4.77 -6.18
CA GLN A 97 7.13 -3.78 -6.73
C GLN A 97 6.30 -3.11 -5.64
N MET A 98 5.84 -3.87 -4.65
CA MET A 98 5.16 -3.34 -3.46
C MET A 98 6.05 -2.34 -2.70
N SER A 99 7.36 -2.60 -2.59
CA SER A 99 8.28 -1.66 -1.94
C SER A 99 8.44 -0.34 -2.72
N LEU A 100 8.34 -0.38 -4.05
CA LEU A 100 8.35 0.80 -4.92
C LEU A 100 7.04 1.56 -4.79
N LEU A 101 5.89 0.88 -4.81
CA LEU A 101 4.58 1.48 -4.58
C LEU A 101 4.50 2.17 -3.21
N LEU A 102 5.05 1.56 -2.16
CA LEU A 102 5.17 2.19 -0.84
C LEU A 102 6.06 3.43 -0.83
N ARG A 103 7.03 3.54 -1.76
CA ARG A 103 7.82 4.76 -1.93
C ARG A 103 6.99 5.84 -2.61
N VAL A 104 6.28 5.51 -3.69
CA VAL A 104 5.34 6.43 -4.35
C VAL A 104 4.30 6.93 -3.36
N ARG A 105 3.69 6.03 -2.58
CA ARG A 105 2.72 6.37 -1.53
C ARG A 105 3.25 7.39 -0.52
N ARG A 106 4.51 7.24 -0.11
CA ARG A 106 5.16 8.16 0.83
C ARG A 106 5.36 9.54 0.20
N ASN A 107 5.75 9.60 -1.06
CA ASN A 107 5.89 10.87 -1.79
C ASN A 107 4.54 11.57 -1.92
N LEU A 108 3.50 10.86 -2.39
CA LEU A 108 2.12 11.39 -2.46
C LEU A 108 1.65 11.95 -1.11
N LYS A 109 1.92 11.22 -0.02
CA LYS A 109 1.61 11.67 1.34
C LYS A 109 2.35 12.94 1.71
N GLN A 110 3.65 13.00 1.40
CA GLN A 110 4.49 14.14 1.72
C GLN A 110 4.00 15.40 1.01
N THR A 111 3.60 15.28 -0.26
CA THR A 111 2.99 16.37 -1.03
C THR A 111 1.68 16.83 -0.40
N TYR A 112 0.80 15.89 -0.02
CA TYR A 112 -0.45 16.19 0.69
C TYR A 112 -0.21 16.89 2.04
N ASP A 113 0.69 16.37 2.86
CA ASP A 113 1.02 16.94 4.18
C ASP A 113 1.74 18.29 4.07
N ALA A 114 2.48 18.55 2.99
CA ALA A 114 3.01 19.87 2.67
C ALA A 114 1.88 20.85 2.32
N GLY A 115 1.01 20.50 1.36
CA GLY A 115 -0.13 21.34 0.99
C GLY A 115 -1.07 21.63 2.17
N ARG A 116 -1.31 20.65 3.06
CA ARG A 116 -2.13 20.85 4.26
C ARG A 116 -1.49 21.81 5.27
N ARG A 117 -0.16 21.80 5.42
CA ARG A 117 0.55 22.77 6.28
C ARG A 117 0.50 24.16 5.69
N ASP A 118 0.73 24.28 4.38
CA ASP A 118 0.66 25.54 3.67
C ASP A 118 -0.76 26.13 3.73
N PHE A 119 -1.79 25.30 3.60
CA PHE A 119 -3.19 25.68 3.81
C PHE A 119 -3.45 26.25 5.20
N ALA A 120 -3.01 25.53 6.24
CA ALA A 120 -3.19 26.01 7.61
C ALA A 120 -2.47 27.34 7.85
N SER A 121 -1.34 27.58 7.18
CA SER A 121 -0.66 28.88 7.23
C SER A 121 -1.43 29.96 6.47
N LEU A 122 -1.94 29.65 5.29
CA LEU A 122 -2.67 30.59 4.44
C LEU A 122 -3.98 31.05 5.09
N VAL A 123 -4.73 30.12 5.69
CA VAL A 123 -5.96 30.41 6.44
C VAL A 123 -5.67 31.39 7.58
N ARG A 124 -4.59 31.19 8.34
CA ARG A 124 -4.21 32.13 9.41
C ARG A 124 -3.87 33.53 8.88
N THR A 125 -3.16 33.61 7.76
CA THR A 125 -2.84 34.90 7.13
C THR A 125 -4.11 35.61 6.68
N MET A 126 -5.04 34.87 6.05
CA MET A 126 -6.34 35.38 5.61
C MET A 126 -7.20 35.87 6.78
N ASP A 127 -7.28 35.10 7.86
CA ASP A 127 -8.02 35.47 9.06
C ASP A 127 -7.44 36.75 9.67
N ALA A 128 -6.11 36.87 9.75
CA ALA A 128 -5.42 38.05 10.28
C ALA A 128 -5.62 39.30 9.40
N THR A 129 -5.63 39.17 8.06
CA THR A 129 -5.93 40.31 7.18
C THR A 129 -7.40 40.72 7.25
N ASN A 130 -8.30 39.74 7.37
CA ASN A 130 -9.72 40.00 7.51
C ASN A 130 -10.03 40.68 8.84
N GLU A 131 -9.42 40.24 9.94
CA GLU A 131 -9.54 40.89 11.26
C GLU A 131 -9.14 42.37 11.19
N LYS A 132 -7.98 42.68 10.59
CA LYS A 132 -7.53 44.06 10.39
C LYS A 132 -8.53 44.87 9.57
N LEU A 133 -9.06 44.33 8.47
CA LEU A 133 -10.06 45.04 7.68
C LEU A 133 -11.35 45.27 8.49
N GLN A 134 -11.82 44.28 9.23
CA GLN A 134 -12.99 44.42 10.11
C GLN A 134 -12.79 45.48 11.19
N ASP A 135 -11.58 45.59 11.76
CA ASP A 135 -11.24 46.65 12.72
C ASP A 135 -11.36 48.04 12.07
N THR A 136 -10.81 48.22 10.86
CA THR A 136 -10.93 49.49 10.13
C THR A 136 -12.38 49.84 9.77
N ILE A 137 -13.19 48.85 9.37
CA ILE A 137 -14.62 49.03 9.10
C ILE A 137 -15.38 49.37 10.40
N SER A 138 -15.01 48.77 11.53
CA SER A 138 -15.59 49.09 12.84
C SER A 138 -15.30 50.53 13.26
N ILE A 139 -14.08 51.03 12.98
CA ILE A 139 -13.72 52.44 13.20
C ILE A 139 -14.61 53.36 12.35
N LEU A 140 -14.85 53.03 11.08
CA LEU A 140 -15.74 53.82 10.21
C LEU A 140 -17.19 53.83 10.71
N ARG A 141 -17.70 52.70 11.19
CA ARG A 141 -19.07 52.58 11.73
C ARG A 141 -19.28 53.34 13.04
N THR A 142 -18.25 53.38 13.90
CA THR A 142 -18.32 54.07 15.20
C THR A 142 -18.04 55.57 15.09
N THR A 143 -17.44 56.03 13.99
CA THR A 143 -17.14 57.44 13.78
C THR A 143 -18.37 58.16 13.20
N ALA A 144 -19.04 58.95 14.04
CA ALA A 144 -20.17 59.78 13.64
C ALA A 144 -19.72 61.00 12.82
N VAL A 145 -20.48 61.33 11.78
CA VAL A 145 -20.25 62.52 10.96
C VAL A 145 -20.88 63.75 11.61
N ASP A 146 -20.12 64.85 11.69
CA ASP A 146 -20.59 66.10 12.29
C ASP A 146 -21.83 66.62 11.54
N PRO A 147 -22.93 66.97 12.24
CA PRO A 147 -24.18 67.41 11.63
C PRO A 147 -24.02 68.66 10.74
N THR A 148 -23.04 69.51 11.01
CA THR A 148 -22.86 70.77 10.29
C THR A 148 -22.18 70.61 8.92
N LEU A 149 -21.55 69.45 8.66
CA LEU A 149 -20.98 69.09 7.36
C LEU A 149 -22.00 68.42 6.43
N ARG A 150 -23.22 68.19 6.90
CA ARG A 150 -24.28 67.49 6.17
C ARG A 150 -25.30 68.47 5.59
N PRO A 151 -25.99 68.12 4.48
CA PRO A 151 -27.08 68.94 3.94
C PRO A 151 -28.16 69.19 5.00
N ALA A 152 -28.74 70.40 5.01
CA ALA A 152 -29.69 70.84 6.04
C ALA A 152 -30.97 69.98 6.15
N ASP A 153 -31.26 69.18 5.13
CA ASP A 153 -32.44 68.31 5.04
C ASP A 153 -32.26 66.96 5.75
N ASP A 154 -31.03 66.57 6.09
CA ASP A 154 -30.69 65.26 6.68
C ASP A 154 -30.57 65.32 8.22
N GLN A 155 -31.59 64.83 8.94
CA GLN A 155 -31.62 64.82 10.41
C GLN A 155 -31.12 63.52 11.07
N GLU A 156 -31.09 62.39 10.35
CA GLU A 156 -30.66 61.11 10.93
C GLU A 156 -29.15 61.07 11.16
N PRO A 157 -28.63 60.60 12.31
CA PRO A 157 -27.19 60.51 12.54
C PRO A 157 -26.55 59.51 11.57
N LYS A 158 -25.58 59.97 10.78
CA LYS A 158 -24.85 59.14 9.80
C LYS A 158 -23.43 58.88 10.29
N SER A 159 -22.94 57.67 10.07
CA SER A 159 -21.55 57.26 10.29
C SER A 159 -20.72 57.48 9.02
N LEU A 160 -19.39 57.46 9.13
CA LEU A 160 -18.52 57.48 7.95
C LEU A 160 -18.79 56.29 7.01
N MET A 161 -19.24 55.17 7.55
CA MET A 161 -19.57 53.98 6.77
C MET A 161 -20.72 54.21 5.80
N ASP A 162 -21.68 55.08 6.12
CA ASP A 162 -22.88 55.31 5.30
C ASP A 162 -22.56 56.00 3.96
N PHE A 163 -21.35 56.53 3.81
CA PHE A 163 -20.85 57.19 2.60
C PHE A 163 -19.93 56.28 1.76
N VAL A 164 -19.73 55.04 2.19
CA VAL A 164 -18.83 54.06 1.58
C VAL A 164 -19.61 52.93 0.94
N ASP A 165 -19.14 52.46 -0.21
CA ASP A 165 -19.71 51.27 -0.86
C ASP A 165 -19.18 49.97 -0.22
N GLU A 166 -20.08 49.20 0.41
CA GLU A 166 -19.78 47.90 1.03
C GLU A 166 -19.62 46.76 0.00
N GLN A 167 -20.06 46.96 -1.25
CA GLN A 167 -20.06 45.90 -2.27
C GLN A 167 -18.64 45.39 -2.58
N GLY A 168 -17.65 46.28 -2.55
CA GLY A 168 -16.24 45.91 -2.74
C GLY A 168 -15.74 44.92 -1.70
N VAL A 169 -15.98 45.20 -0.41
CA VAL A 169 -15.60 44.33 0.71
C VAL A 169 -16.27 42.97 0.58
N HIS A 170 -17.60 42.97 0.38
CA HIS A 170 -18.37 41.74 0.28
C HIS A 170 -17.90 40.88 -0.89
N SER A 171 -17.58 41.47 -2.05
CA SER A 171 -17.11 40.72 -3.20
C SER A 171 -15.76 40.02 -2.95
N VAL A 172 -14.82 40.69 -2.29
CA VAL A 172 -13.49 40.12 -1.99
C VAL A 172 -13.60 39.02 -0.94
N VAL A 173 -14.42 39.23 0.11
CA VAL A 173 -14.65 38.24 1.16
C VAL A 173 -15.36 37.00 0.61
N GLU A 174 -16.39 37.15 -0.22
CA GLU A 174 -17.07 36.00 -0.83
C GLU A 174 -16.17 35.26 -1.83
N ALA A 175 -15.34 35.97 -2.60
CA ALA A 175 -14.35 35.34 -3.48
C ALA A 175 -13.32 34.50 -2.68
N LEU A 176 -12.84 35.01 -1.54
CA LEU A 176 -11.96 34.25 -0.64
C LEU A 176 -12.63 33.03 -0.01
N LYS A 177 -13.91 33.12 0.37
CA LYS A 177 -14.67 31.98 0.87
C LYS A 177 -14.85 30.90 -0.19
N GLN A 178 -15.15 31.29 -1.43
CA GLN A 178 -15.27 30.37 -2.55
C GLN A 178 -13.95 29.65 -2.80
N SER A 179 -12.87 30.41 -2.88
CA SER A 179 -11.49 29.92 -2.99
C SER A 179 -11.12 28.92 -1.89
N LEU A 180 -11.50 29.20 -0.64
CA LEU A 180 -11.31 28.29 0.50
C LEU A 180 -12.09 26.99 0.34
N ALA A 181 -13.35 27.06 -0.10
CA ALA A 181 -14.18 25.89 -0.35
C ALA A 181 -13.59 25.03 -1.48
N ASP A 182 -13.07 25.65 -2.53
CA ASP A 182 -12.41 24.98 -3.65
C ASP A 182 -11.12 24.29 -3.18
N LEU A 183 -10.28 24.94 -2.36
CA LEU A 183 -9.11 24.30 -1.73
C LEU A 183 -9.48 23.09 -0.86
N GLN A 184 -10.54 23.19 -0.06
CA GLN A 184 -11.03 22.07 0.75
C GLN A 184 -11.53 20.92 -0.14
N GLY A 185 -12.23 21.25 -1.24
CA GLY A 185 -12.63 20.28 -2.25
C GLY A 185 -11.44 19.52 -2.84
N ILE A 186 -10.39 20.25 -3.22
CA ILE A 186 -9.15 19.68 -3.76
C ILE A 186 -8.47 18.76 -2.74
N GLN A 187 -8.38 19.17 -1.47
CA GLN A 187 -7.80 18.35 -0.40
C GLN A 187 -8.58 17.07 -0.12
N THR A 188 -9.92 17.15 -0.05
CA THR A 188 -10.76 15.97 0.21
C THR A 188 -10.73 14.98 -0.96
N SER A 189 -10.69 15.48 -2.20
CA SER A 189 -10.52 14.63 -3.39
C SER A 189 -9.20 13.86 -3.35
N PHE A 190 -8.08 14.56 -3.11
CA PHE A 190 -6.77 13.92 -3.10
C PHE A 190 -6.59 12.98 -1.91
N ASP A 191 -7.16 13.27 -0.73
CA ASP A 191 -7.19 12.32 0.40
C ASP A 191 -7.99 11.05 0.04
N GLY A 192 -9.11 11.19 -0.68
CA GLY A 192 -9.88 10.06 -1.20
C GLY A 192 -9.06 9.16 -2.14
N ASP A 193 -8.30 9.75 -3.06
CA ASP A 193 -7.41 8.99 -3.96
C ASP A 193 -6.28 8.30 -3.20
N LEU A 194 -5.77 8.95 -2.16
CA LEU A 194 -4.75 8.40 -1.29
C LEU A 194 -5.24 7.19 -0.48
N GLN A 195 -6.49 7.22 -0.01
CA GLN A 195 -7.15 6.11 0.67
C GLN A 195 -7.40 4.94 -0.29
N ARG A 196 -7.88 5.21 -1.51
CA ARG A 196 -8.05 4.17 -2.55
C ARG A 196 -6.73 3.48 -2.87
N PHE A 197 -5.64 4.24 -2.96
CA PHE A 197 -4.32 3.67 -3.19
C PHE A 197 -3.85 2.77 -2.03
N ASP A 198 -4.15 3.15 -0.78
CA ASP A 198 -3.88 2.30 0.38
C ASP A 198 -4.69 1.00 0.38
N ASP A 199 -5.97 1.08 0.00
CA ASP A 199 -6.84 -0.08 -0.10
C ASP A 199 -6.36 -1.05 -1.19
N ASP A 200 -5.96 -0.54 -2.35
CA ASP A 200 -5.37 -1.37 -3.40
C ASP A 200 -4.09 -2.09 -2.96
N MET A 201 -3.20 -1.38 -2.27
CA MET A 201 -2.00 -2.01 -1.70
C MET A 201 -2.35 -3.09 -0.67
N ARG A 202 -3.43 -2.92 0.11
CA ARG A 202 -3.92 -3.94 1.05
C ARG A 202 -4.45 -5.17 0.31
N VAL A 203 -5.19 -4.97 -0.78
CA VAL A 203 -5.71 -6.08 -1.60
C VAL A 203 -4.57 -6.92 -2.16
N VAL A 204 -3.50 -6.31 -2.70
CA VAL A 204 -2.32 -7.05 -3.17
C VAL A 204 -1.65 -7.83 -2.03
N LYS A 205 -1.48 -7.21 -0.85
CA LYS A 205 -0.90 -7.89 0.32
C LYS A 205 -1.76 -9.08 0.77
N GLN A 206 -3.08 -8.93 0.77
CA GLN A 206 -4.00 -10.01 1.10
C GLN A 206 -3.95 -11.13 0.07
N ALA A 207 -3.86 -10.82 -1.22
CA ALA A 207 -3.70 -11.80 -2.29
C ALA A 207 -2.42 -12.64 -2.13
N MET A 208 -1.31 -12.01 -1.68
CA MET A 208 -0.08 -12.74 -1.35
C MET A 208 -0.20 -13.61 -0.08
N ALA A 209 -0.93 -13.16 0.93
CA ALA A 209 -1.05 -13.84 2.22
C ALA A 209 -2.04 -15.02 2.20
N ALA A 210 -3.18 -14.88 1.51
CA ALA A 210 -4.29 -15.84 1.54
C ALA A 210 -3.94 -17.23 0.98
N LYS A 211 -2.83 -17.35 0.24
CA LYS A 211 -2.43 -18.59 -0.45
C LYS A 211 -1.00 -19.05 -0.11
N THR A 212 -0.34 -18.35 0.81
CA THR A 212 0.92 -18.77 1.44
C THR A 212 0.71 -19.37 2.83
N SER A 213 -0.51 -19.26 3.39
CA SER A 213 -0.89 -20.03 4.57
C SER A 213 -1.02 -21.50 4.21
N SER A 214 0.06 -22.25 4.39
CA SER A 214 -0.01 -23.70 4.53
C SER A 214 -1.03 -24.08 5.62
N PRO A 215 -1.80 -25.16 5.45
CA PRO A 215 -2.71 -25.66 6.48
C PRO A 215 -2.00 -26.18 7.76
N ASP A 216 -0.67 -26.18 7.82
CA ASP A 216 0.12 -26.75 8.93
C ASP A 216 0.44 -25.76 10.06
N LYS A 217 -0.60 -25.22 10.69
CA LYS A 217 -0.48 -24.73 12.07
C LYS A 217 -1.38 -25.54 12.99
N SER A 218 -1.18 -26.86 12.98
CA SER A 218 -1.62 -27.73 14.07
C SER A 218 -0.38 -28.35 14.73
N PRO A 219 -0.19 -28.21 16.05
CA PRO A 219 0.95 -28.81 16.75
C PRO A 219 0.63 -30.27 17.07
N SER A 220 0.94 -31.18 16.15
CA SER A 220 1.20 -32.57 16.49
C SER A 220 2.52 -32.98 15.88
N ALA A 221 3.53 -32.97 16.74
CA ALA A 221 4.88 -33.36 16.46
C ALA A 221 4.95 -34.89 16.28
N SER A 222 4.96 -35.35 15.04
CA SER A 222 5.55 -36.66 14.66
C SER A 222 5.63 -36.86 13.15
N ASP A 223 4.77 -36.24 12.34
CA ASP A 223 4.91 -36.23 10.89
C ASP A 223 5.87 -35.13 10.47
N VAL A 224 7.17 -35.44 10.60
CA VAL A 224 8.23 -34.68 9.95
C VAL A 224 7.81 -34.47 8.50
N ASN A 225 7.71 -33.20 8.10
CA ASN A 225 7.53 -32.77 6.72
C ASN A 225 8.53 -33.49 5.81
N GLN A 226 8.18 -34.69 5.33
CA GLN A 226 8.97 -35.38 4.33
C GLN A 226 9.03 -34.42 3.13
N SER A 227 10.22 -34.15 2.62
CA SER A 227 10.33 -33.32 1.43
C SER A 227 9.77 -34.10 0.23
N LEU A 228 9.37 -33.38 -0.82
CA LEU A 228 8.93 -34.02 -2.08
C LEU A 228 10.06 -34.92 -2.65
N SER A 229 11.32 -34.55 -2.40
CA SER A 229 12.50 -35.35 -2.73
C SER A 229 12.63 -36.63 -1.90
N ASP A 230 12.31 -36.59 -0.60
CA ASP A 230 12.38 -37.78 0.27
C ASP A 230 11.35 -38.83 -0.15
N LEU A 231 10.14 -38.40 -0.50
CA LEU A 231 9.11 -39.29 -1.05
C LEU A 231 9.53 -39.91 -2.39
N LEU A 232 10.15 -39.13 -3.27
CA LEU A 232 10.65 -39.65 -4.55
C LEU A 232 11.75 -40.69 -4.32
N LEU A 233 12.71 -40.43 -3.42
CA LEU A 233 13.78 -41.38 -3.09
C LEU A 233 13.21 -42.67 -2.50
N SER A 234 12.21 -42.58 -1.62
CA SER A 234 11.49 -43.74 -1.07
C SER A 234 10.81 -44.57 -2.16
N LEU A 235 10.14 -43.91 -3.12
CA LEU A 235 9.46 -44.58 -4.22
C LEU A 235 10.43 -45.27 -5.20
N VAL A 236 11.57 -44.64 -5.47
CA VAL A 236 12.67 -45.24 -6.26
C VAL A 236 13.26 -46.44 -5.52
N ASP A 237 13.41 -46.38 -4.19
CA ASP A 237 13.88 -47.50 -3.39
C ASP A 237 12.88 -48.66 -3.38
N HIS A 238 11.58 -48.39 -3.23
CA HIS A 238 10.54 -49.41 -3.33
C HIS A 238 10.54 -50.11 -4.69
N SER A 239 10.59 -49.36 -5.80
CA SER A 239 10.62 -49.94 -7.14
C SER A 239 11.90 -50.75 -7.42
N HIS A 240 13.06 -50.29 -6.92
CA HIS A 240 14.32 -51.01 -7.06
C HIS A 240 14.32 -52.34 -6.29
N ASN A 241 13.90 -52.31 -5.01
CA ASN A 241 13.82 -53.53 -4.19
C ASN A 241 12.80 -54.52 -4.77
N MET A 242 11.65 -54.05 -5.23
CA MET A 242 10.65 -54.90 -5.90
C MET A 242 11.20 -55.57 -7.17
N ALA A 243 12.02 -54.86 -7.96
CA ALA A 243 12.69 -55.44 -9.13
C ALA A 243 13.74 -56.49 -8.76
N GLN A 244 14.50 -56.31 -7.66
CA GLN A 244 15.43 -57.31 -7.16
C GLN A 244 14.71 -58.58 -6.70
N LEU A 245 13.59 -58.44 -5.96
CA LEU A 245 12.76 -59.56 -5.52
C LEU A 245 12.16 -60.32 -6.70
N LEU A 246 11.71 -59.61 -7.73
CA LEU A 246 11.23 -60.23 -8.97
C LEU A 246 12.35 -60.98 -9.71
N ALA A 247 13.56 -60.40 -9.78
CA ALA A 247 14.71 -61.06 -10.40
C ALA A 247 15.06 -62.38 -9.69
N SER A 248 15.04 -62.38 -8.35
CA SER A 248 15.22 -63.59 -7.54
C SER A 248 14.12 -64.63 -7.81
N LEU A 249 12.87 -64.18 -7.96
CA LEU A 249 11.75 -65.06 -8.25
C LEU A 249 11.82 -65.67 -9.66
N THR A 250 12.24 -64.89 -10.66
CA THR A 250 12.51 -65.41 -12.00
C THR A 250 13.66 -66.41 -12.03
N GLN A 251 14.72 -66.18 -11.25
CA GLN A 251 15.82 -67.13 -11.10
C GLN A 251 15.34 -68.44 -10.45
N HIS A 252 14.50 -68.36 -9.42
CA HIS A 252 13.89 -69.54 -8.81
C HIS A 252 12.97 -70.29 -9.79
N PHE A 253 12.19 -69.59 -10.61
CA PHE A 253 11.40 -70.20 -11.67
C PHE A 253 12.27 -70.93 -12.71
N ASP A 254 13.37 -70.32 -13.16
CA ASP A 254 14.31 -70.94 -14.10
C ASP A 254 15.00 -72.18 -13.50
N LEU A 255 15.33 -72.13 -12.20
CA LEU A 255 15.85 -73.28 -11.45
C LEU A 255 14.79 -74.39 -11.31
N CYS A 256 13.53 -74.06 -11.01
CA CYS A 256 12.41 -75.00 -11.00
C CYS A 256 12.23 -75.68 -12.37
N VAL A 257 12.32 -74.92 -13.47
CA VAL A 257 12.23 -75.47 -14.85
C VAL A 257 13.40 -76.43 -15.11
N THR A 258 14.61 -76.06 -14.71
CA THR A 258 15.82 -76.89 -14.88
C THR A 258 15.77 -78.18 -14.04
N ALA A 259 15.27 -78.10 -12.80
CA ALA A 259 15.09 -79.24 -11.90
C ALA A 259 14.02 -80.23 -12.42
N VAL A 260 12.88 -79.72 -12.90
CA VAL A 260 11.81 -80.56 -13.47
C VAL A 260 12.23 -81.21 -14.80
N ARG A 261 13.07 -80.54 -15.61
CA ARG A 261 13.60 -81.09 -16.86
C ARG A 261 14.64 -82.20 -16.66
N THR A 262 15.49 -82.06 -15.65
CA THR A 262 16.59 -83.00 -15.36
C THR A 262 16.13 -84.23 -14.55
N THR A 263 14.88 -84.22 -14.08
CA THR A 263 14.23 -85.33 -13.38
C THR A 263 13.46 -86.21 -14.37
N GLU A 264 13.70 -87.51 -14.35
CA GLU A 264 13.06 -88.49 -15.25
C GLU A 264 11.53 -88.44 -15.12
N GLY A 265 10.83 -88.22 -16.24
CA GLY A 265 9.36 -88.11 -16.28
C GLY A 265 8.75 -86.78 -15.84
N GLY A 266 9.54 -85.86 -15.27
CA GLY A 266 9.05 -84.56 -14.75
C GLY A 266 8.48 -83.63 -15.81
N ALA A 267 9.12 -83.52 -16.98
CA ALA A 267 8.63 -82.69 -18.07
C ALA A 267 7.26 -83.15 -18.62
N ALA A 268 7.01 -84.47 -18.68
CA ALA A 268 5.74 -85.02 -19.14
C ALA A 268 4.61 -84.80 -18.10
N LEU A 269 4.93 -84.96 -16.81
CA LEU A 269 4.00 -84.71 -15.71
C LEU A 269 3.65 -83.22 -15.57
N ALA A 270 4.64 -82.33 -15.70
CA ALA A 270 4.45 -80.88 -15.70
C ALA A 270 3.52 -80.42 -16.81
N ARG A 271 3.68 -80.94 -18.04
CA ARG A 271 2.79 -80.64 -19.18
C ARG A 271 1.35 -81.07 -18.91
N ARG A 272 1.15 -82.26 -18.34
CA ARG A 272 -0.19 -82.75 -17.99
C ARG A 272 -0.86 -81.90 -16.91
N ARG A 273 -0.16 -81.63 -15.80
CA ARG A 273 -0.66 -80.79 -14.69
C ARG A 273 -0.88 -79.33 -15.12
N ALA A 274 -0.04 -78.80 -16.00
CA ALA A 274 -0.23 -77.47 -16.59
C ALA A 274 -1.47 -77.40 -17.48
N ALA A 275 -1.71 -78.41 -18.32
CA ALA A 275 -2.92 -78.50 -19.14
C ALA A 275 -4.20 -78.62 -18.28
N GLU A 276 -4.15 -79.40 -17.20
CA GLU A 276 -5.24 -79.52 -16.22
C GLU A 276 -5.50 -78.18 -15.48
N SER A 277 -4.44 -77.44 -15.12
CA SER A 277 -4.55 -76.15 -14.41
C SER A 277 -5.09 -75.01 -15.30
N THR A 278 -4.78 -75.03 -16.60
CA THR A 278 -5.22 -74.01 -17.57
C THR A 278 -6.71 -74.16 -17.93
N GLN A 279 -7.30 -75.34 -17.70
CA GLN A 279 -8.72 -75.61 -17.95
C GLN A 279 -9.66 -75.03 -16.87
N SER A 280 -9.10 -74.58 -15.74
CA SER A 280 -9.83 -74.02 -14.59
C SER A 280 -9.62 -72.52 -14.34
N GLN A 281 -8.69 -71.86 -15.04
CA GLN A 281 -8.43 -70.42 -14.92
C GLN A 281 -8.51 -69.75 -16.30
N ASP A 282 -9.57 -68.99 -16.50
CA ASP A 282 -9.77 -68.12 -17.65
C ASP A 282 -8.79 -66.93 -17.54
N GLY A 283 -7.97 -66.70 -18.57
CA GLY A 283 -7.27 -65.41 -18.76
C GLY A 283 -5.75 -65.42 -18.65
N ASP A 284 -5.12 -65.25 -19.83
CA ASP A 284 -3.87 -64.53 -20.10
C ASP A 284 -2.64 -64.81 -19.21
N GLY A 285 -1.84 -65.79 -19.60
CA GLY A 285 -0.50 -66.01 -19.02
C GLY A 285 0.31 -67.03 -19.81
N VAL A 286 1.61 -66.72 -20.00
CA VAL A 286 2.62 -67.51 -20.71
C VAL A 286 2.41 -69.03 -20.54
N SER A 287 2.21 -69.73 -21.66
CA SER A 287 1.96 -71.17 -21.67
C SER A 287 3.20 -71.94 -21.18
N ILE A 288 3.06 -72.72 -20.10
CA ILE A 288 4.10 -73.63 -19.60
C ILE A 288 4.51 -74.60 -20.72
N SER A 289 3.56 -74.99 -21.56
CA SER A 289 3.80 -75.86 -22.70
C SER A 289 4.62 -75.19 -23.80
N GLY A 290 4.61 -73.85 -23.89
CA GLY A 290 5.43 -73.07 -24.83
C GLY A 290 6.85 -72.86 -24.30
N VAL A 291 7.03 -72.52 -23.02
CA VAL A 291 8.36 -72.26 -22.44
C VAL A 291 9.21 -73.53 -22.35
N ILE A 292 8.60 -74.67 -21.99
CA ILE A 292 9.28 -75.96 -21.98
C ILE A 292 9.64 -76.41 -23.42
N ALA A 293 8.82 -76.07 -24.44
CA ALA A 293 9.07 -76.42 -25.84
C ALA A 293 10.06 -75.48 -26.54
N ASP A 294 10.03 -74.17 -26.28
CA ASP A 294 10.97 -73.20 -26.83
C ASP A 294 12.38 -73.43 -26.26
N GLN A 295 12.52 -73.77 -24.98
CA GLN A 295 13.82 -74.12 -24.39
C GLN A 295 14.32 -75.51 -24.78
N GLU A 296 13.47 -76.44 -25.24
CA GLU A 296 13.88 -77.69 -25.89
C GLU A 296 14.60 -77.44 -27.22
N SER A 297 14.24 -76.36 -27.93
CA SER A 297 14.87 -76.00 -29.21
C SER A 297 16.21 -75.26 -29.07
N HIS A 298 16.42 -74.57 -27.94
CA HIS A 298 17.58 -73.68 -27.72
C HIS A 298 18.65 -74.22 -26.75
N THR A 299 18.51 -75.41 -26.18
CA THR A 299 19.49 -75.99 -25.23
C THR A 299 19.85 -77.45 -25.55
N SER A 300 20.38 -77.71 -26.75
CA SER A 300 20.91 -79.03 -27.14
C SER A 300 22.27 -79.40 -26.49
N ALA A 301 22.70 -78.71 -25.44
CA ALA A 301 24.05 -78.87 -24.88
C ALA A 301 24.15 -78.50 -23.39
N LEU A 302 23.35 -79.13 -22.52
CA LEU A 302 23.71 -79.20 -21.10
C LEU A 302 24.47 -80.52 -20.87
N GLU A 303 25.73 -80.41 -20.46
CA GLU A 303 26.52 -81.54 -19.95
C GLU A 303 25.74 -82.28 -18.85
N PRO A 304 25.95 -83.60 -18.66
CA PRO A 304 25.22 -84.36 -17.67
C PRO A 304 25.53 -83.80 -16.27
N ILE A 305 24.59 -83.03 -15.72
CA ILE A 305 24.59 -82.62 -14.31
C ILE A 305 24.78 -83.90 -13.51
N THR A 306 25.84 -83.96 -12.71
CA THR A 306 26.12 -85.19 -11.94
C THR A 306 24.94 -85.46 -11.01
N SER A 307 24.72 -86.73 -10.62
CA SER A 307 23.61 -87.07 -9.72
C SER A 307 23.66 -86.28 -8.40
N ARG A 308 24.86 -85.86 -7.98
CA ARG A 308 25.10 -84.99 -6.83
C ARG A 308 24.68 -83.55 -7.09
N ASP A 309 25.09 -82.95 -8.21
CA ASP A 309 24.70 -81.59 -8.57
C ASP A 309 23.17 -81.47 -8.76
N ARG A 310 22.50 -82.55 -9.19
CA ARG A 310 21.04 -82.61 -9.25
C ARG A 310 20.40 -82.63 -7.87
N ALA A 311 20.95 -83.40 -6.93
CA ALA A 311 20.45 -83.45 -5.55
C ALA A 311 20.60 -82.08 -4.86
N ASP A 312 21.75 -81.43 -5.05
CA ASP A 312 22.03 -80.11 -4.51
C ASP A 312 21.07 -79.04 -5.12
N MET A 313 20.76 -79.12 -6.42
CA MET A 313 19.78 -78.24 -7.07
C MET A 313 18.35 -78.45 -6.57
N VAL A 314 17.93 -79.70 -6.36
CA VAL A 314 16.59 -80.03 -5.83
C VAL A 314 16.45 -79.54 -4.38
N ASP A 315 17.50 -79.65 -3.57
CA ASP A 315 17.52 -79.13 -2.20
C ASP A 315 17.35 -77.60 -2.16
N ILE A 316 18.05 -76.87 -3.04
CA ILE A 316 17.90 -75.42 -3.20
C ILE A 316 16.47 -75.05 -3.63
N VAL A 317 15.90 -75.76 -4.60
CA VAL A 317 14.52 -75.50 -5.08
C VAL A 317 13.49 -75.71 -3.97
N VAL A 318 13.62 -76.77 -3.16
CA VAL A 318 12.70 -77.03 -2.05
C VAL A 318 12.88 -76.00 -0.93
N GLY A 319 14.11 -75.56 -0.64
CA GLY A 319 14.40 -74.50 0.32
C GLY A 319 13.81 -73.15 -0.10
N ASP A 320 14.09 -72.72 -1.32
CA ASP A 320 13.58 -71.45 -1.87
C ASP A 320 12.05 -71.44 -1.99
N ALA A 321 11.42 -72.60 -2.28
CA ALA A 321 9.97 -72.70 -2.43
C ALA A 321 9.19 -72.33 -1.16
N ALA A 322 9.80 -72.47 0.03
CA ALA A 322 9.20 -72.03 1.29
C ALA A 322 9.20 -70.49 1.44
N GLU A 323 10.14 -69.80 0.81
CA GLU A 323 10.32 -68.34 0.90
C GLU A 323 9.54 -67.58 -0.19
N VAL A 324 9.12 -68.25 -1.27
CA VAL A 324 8.40 -67.63 -2.41
C VAL A 324 7.16 -66.85 -1.98
N GLU A 325 6.36 -67.39 -1.06
CA GLU A 325 5.15 -66.71 -0.58
C GLU A 325 5.49 -65.44 0.22
N GLY A 326 6.54 -65.49 1.05
CA GLY A 326 7.07 -64.35 1.79
C GLY A 326 7.58 -63.24 0.86
N VAL A 327 8.30 -63.60 -0.20
CA VAL A 327 8.77 -62.66 -1.23
C VAL A 327 7.60 -61.99 -1.97
N VAL A 328 6.56 -62.74 -2.35
CA VAL A 328 5.37 -62.16 -3.00
C VAL A 328 4.62 -61.22 -2.05
N GLN A 329 4.54 -61.56 -0.76
CA GLN A 329 3.96 -60.70 0.25
C GLN A 329 4.79 -59.42 0.42
N GLU A 330 6.12 -59.51 0.47
CA GLU A 330 7.00 -58.35 0.54
C GLU A 330 6.86 -57.44 -0.69
N ILE A 331 6.79 -57.99 -1.91
CA ILE A 331 6.53 -57.21 -3.14
C ILE A 331 5.19 -56.46 -3.02
N SER A 332 4.15 -57.13 -2.50
CA SER A 332 2.82 -56.54 -2.35
C SER A 332 2.79 -55.45 -1.27
N ASP A 333 3.50 -55.65 -0.15
CA ASP A 333 3.60 -54.65 0.90
C ASP A 333 4.43 -53.44 0.45
N ARG A 334 5.52 -53.64 -0.29
CA ARG A 334 6.29 -52.54 -0.89
C ARG A 334 5.46 -51.75 -1.91
N LEU A 335 4.62 -52.41 -2.71
CA LEU A 335 3.68 -51.71 -3.59
C LEU A 335 2.70 -50.82 -2.80
N ARG A 336 2.15 -51.31 -1.69
CA ARG A 336 1.25 -50.49 -0.84
C ARG A 336 1.94 -49.26 -0.28
N HIS A 337 3.20 -49.38 0.14
CA HIS A 337 3.99 -48.24 0.61
C HIS A 337 4.29 -47.26 -0.54
N ALA A 338 4.68 -47.77 -1.71
CA ALA A 338 4.87 -46.97 -2.92
C ALA A 338 3.60 -46.18 -3.32
N GLU A 339 2.42 -46.78 -3.20
CA GLU A 339 1.14 -46.10 -3.45
C GLU A 339 0.84 -45.00 -2.42
N ALA A 340 1.14 -45.23 -1.15
CA ALA A 340 0.97 -44.24 -0.09
C ALA A 340 1.92 -43.04 -0.29
N ASP A 341 3.19 -43.31 -0.59
CA ASP A 341 4.20 -42.29 -0.88
C ASP A 341 3.83 -41.48 -2.13
N PHE A 342 3.36 -42.15 -3.19
CA PHE A 342 2.88 -41.49 -4.40
C PHE A 342 1.69 -40.57 -4.10
N HIS A 343 0.70 -41.02 -3.33
CA HIS A 343 -0.44 -40.19 -2.94
C HIS A 343 -0.01 -38.95 -2.15
N ALA A 344 0.89 -39.12 -1.18
CA ALA A 344 1.44 -37.99 -0.41
C ALA A 344 2.20 -37.00 -1.32
N LEU A 345 2.92 -37.49 -2.33
CA LEU A 345 3.61 -36.66 -3.31
C LEU A 345 2.63 -35.89 -4.19
N SER A 346 1.57 -36.55 -4.69
CA SER A 346 0.53 -35.91 -5.51
C SER A 346 -0.16 -34.78 -4.76
N VAL A 347 -0.55 -34.98 -3.50
CA VAL A 347 -1.18 -33.93 -2.66
C VAL A 347 -0.26 -32.71 -2.51
N ARG A 348 1.05 -32.93 -2.33
CA ARG A 348 2.03 -31.83 -2.23
C ARG A 348 2.26 -31.13 -3.57
N ALA A 349 2.25 -31.87 -4.67
CA ALA A 349 2.35 -31.31 -6.02
C ALA A 349 1.13 -30.43 -6.34
N GLU A 350 -0.07 -30.89 -6.00
CA GLU A 350 -1.31 -30.12 -6.13
C GLU A 350 -1.30 -28.86 -5.25
N SER A 351 -0.82 -28.97 -4.00
CA SER A 351 -0.62 -27.81 -3.13
C SER A 351 0.34 -26.80 -3.76
N THR A 352 1.47 -27.26 -4.31
CA THR A 352 2.44 -26.40 -5.00
C THR A 352 1.79 -25.69 -6.20
N SER A 353 1.03 -26.41 -7.02
CA SER A 353 0.26 -25.84 -8.13
C SER A 353 -0.76 -24.78 -7.67
N ALA A 354 -1.48 -25.05 -6.58
CA ALA A 354 -2.42 -24.10 -5.99
C ALA A 354 -1.73 -22.83 -5.47
N THR A 355 -0.55 -22.95 -4.85
CA THR A 355 0.25 -21.79 -4.43
C THR A 355 0.73 -20.97 -5.63
N HIS A 356 1.16 -21.63 -6.71
CA HIS A 356 1.56 -20.96 -7.94
C HIS A 356 0.41 -20.20 -8.60
N ALA A 357 -0.75 -20.83 -8.75
CA ALA A 357 -1.97 -20.17 -9.22
C ALA A 357 -2.36 -18.97 -8.33
N GLY A 358 -2.10 -19.08 -7.03
CA GLY A 358 -2.23 -17.98 -6.09
C GLY A 358 -1.29 -16.81 -6.35
N ALA A 359 -0.02 -17.08 -6.57
CA ALA A 359 0.97 -16.07 -6.92
C ALA A 359 0.64 -15.38 -8.25
N CYS A 360 0.15 -16.12 -9.25
CA CYS A 360 -0.34 -15.56 -10.52
C CYS A 360 -1.56 -14.65 -10.31
N ALA A 361 -2.53 -15.04 -9.47
CA ALA A 361 -3.65 -14.17 -9.12
C ALA A 361 -3.19 -12.90 -8.39
N ALA A 362 -2.21 -12.99 -7.49
CA ALA A 362 -1.64 -11.83 -6.82
C ALA A 362 -0.89 -10.90 -7.81
N LEU A 363 -0.25 -11.46 -8.84
CA LEU A 363 0.35 -10.68 -9.93
C LEU A 363 -0.72 -9.92 -10.72
N GLN A 364 -1.85 -10.56 -11.07
CA GLN A 364 -2.96 -9.89 -11.76
C GLN A 364 -3.51 -8.70 -10.96
N VAL A 365 -3.71 -8.87 -9.65
CA VAL A 365 -4.13 -7.78 -8.76
C VAL A 365 -3.09 -6.65 -8.75
N LEU A 366 -1.79 -6.97 -8.80
CA LEU A 366 -0.73 -5.97 -8.92
C LEU A 366 -0.76 -5.25 -10.28
N GLU A 367 -1.05 -5.96 -11.37
CA GLU A 367 -1.21 -5.37 -12.71
C GLU A 367 -2.40 -4.41 -12.74
N ASP A 368 -3.53 -4.78 -12.15
CA ASP A 368 -4.70 -3.91 -12.00
C ASP A 368 -4.42 -2.66 -11.14
N LEU A 369 -3.55 -2.76 -10.14
CA LEU A 369 -3.06 -1.60 -9.40
C LEU A 369 -2.11 -0.76 -10.26
N SER A 370 -1.25 -1.40 -11.04
CA SER A 370 -0.29 -0.69 -11.90
C SER A 370 -0.97 0.13 -13.00
N SER A 371 -2.09 -0.35 -13.55
CA SER A 371 -2.88 0.39 -14.54
C SER A 371 -3.54 1.64 -13.93
N ARG A 372 -3.86 1.60 -12.63
CA ARG A 372 -4.42 2.73 -11.87
C ARG A 372 -3.37 3.67 -11.29
N LEU A 373 -2.11 3.23 -11.19
CA LEU A 373 -1.00 4.03 -10.65
C LEU A 373 -0.83 5.36 -11.39
N ALA A 374 -0.95 5.36 -12.72
CA ALA A 374 -0.88 6.58 -13.52
C ALA A 374 -1.96 7.60 -13.12
N GLY A 375 -3.15 7.12 -12.74
CA GLY A 375 -4.24 7.95 -12.22
C GLY A 375 -3.90 8.60 -10.88
N TYR A 376 -3.31 7.87 -9.95
CA TYR A 376 -2.88 8.43 -8.66
C TYR A 376 -1.77 9.47 -8.79
N VAL A 377 -0.83 9.26 -9.70
CA VAL A 377 0.24 10.24 -10.00
C VAL A 377 -0.33 11.46 -10.72
N ALA A 378 -1.27 11.27 -11.65
CA ALA A 378 -1.96 12.39 -12.29
C ALA A 378 -2.77 13.21 -11.28
N ALA A 379 -3.44 12.56 -10.32
CA ALA A 379 -4.16 13.23 -9.23
C ALA A 379 -3.23 14.08 -8.34
N GLU A 380 -1.99 13.64 -8.12
CA GLU A 380 -0.98 14.47 -7.43
C GLU A 380 -0.62 15.72 -8.24
N ALA A 381 -0.35 15.56 -9.54
CA ALA A 381 -0.02 16.69 -10.41
C ALA A 381 -1.19 17.69 -10.47
N GLU A 382 -2.41 17.19 -10.58
CA GLU A 382 -3.64 17.98 -10.56
C GLU A 382 -3.85 18.68 -9.22
N PHE A 383 -3.59 17.99 -8.10
CA PHE A 383 -3.60 18.58 -6.76
C PHE A 383 -2.60 19.73 -6.65
N ILE A 384 -1.35 19.53 -7.06
CA ILE A 384 -0.30 20.57 -7.02
C ILE A 384 -0.70 21.76 -7.89
N GLN A 385 -1.14 21.52 -9.13
CA GLN A 385 -1.49 22.58 -10.04
C GLN A 385 -2.65 23.43 -9.48
N ARG A 386 -3.76 22.78 -9.08
CA ARG A 386 -4.89 23.52 -8.53
C ARG A 386 -4.55 24.22 -7.21
N TRP A 387 -3.70 23.61 -6.40
CA TRP A 387 -3.19 24.23 -5.18
C TRP A 387 -2.44 25.53 -5.50
N GLU A 388 -1.58 25.53 -6.52
CA GLU A 388 -0.83 26.71 -6.92
C GLU A 388 -1.73 27.80 -7.52
N ASP A 389 -2.67 27.42 -8.39
CA ASP A 389 -3.65 28.33 -9.00
C ASP A 389 -4.48 29.02 -7.93
N GLU A 390 -5.01 28.26 -6.97
CA GLU A 390 -5.89 28.81 -5.93
C GLU A 390 -5.11 29.63 -4.91
N ARG A 391 -3.87 29.23 -4.59
CA ARG A 391 -2.97 30.03 -3.78
C ARG A 391 -2.69 31.39 -4.42
N TYR A 392 -2.48 31.44 -5.73
CA TYR A 392 -2.29 32.70 -6.46
C TYR A 392 -3.54 33.59 -6.36
N THR A 393 -4.73 33.01 -6.57
CA THR A 393 -6.01 33.72 -6.41
C THR A 393 -6.15 34.31 -5.01
N ILE A 394 -5.88 33.52 -3.96
CA ILE A 394 -5.96 33.99 -2.57
C ILE A 394 -4.99 35.15 -2.35
N TYR A 395 -3.72 35.05 -2.73
CA TYR A 395 -2.77 36.13 -2.53
C TYR A 395 -3.20 37.42 -3.25
N SER A 396 -3.70 37.31 -4.49
CA SER A 396 -4.29 38.46 -5.19
C SER A 396 -5.44 39.10 -4.41
N LYS A 397 -6.32 38.28 -3.81
CA LYS A 397 -7.44 38.79 -3.01
C LYS A 397 -7.01 39.35 -1.65
N LEU A 398 -5.96 38.81 -1.04
CA LEU A 398 -5.36 39.39 0.18
C LEU A 398 -4.73 40.76 -0.12
N GLU A 399 -4.09 40.93 -1.28
CA GLU A 399 -3.57 42.23 -1.72
C GLU A 399 -4.71 43.25 -1.95
N GLU A 400 -5.79 42.84 -2.62
CA GLU A 400 -7.00 43.67 -2.78
C GLU A 400 -7.60 44.06 -1.42
N MET A 401 -7.66 43.14 -0.46
CA MET A 401 -8.17 43.38 0.89
C MET A 401 -7.31 44.39 1.66
N GLU A 402 -5.98 44.26 1.60
CA GLU A 402 -5.06 45.21 2.23
C GLU A 402 -5.10 46.58 1.55
N ALA A 403 -5.27 46.65 0.23
CA ALA A 403 -5.48 47.92 -0.47
C ALA A 403 -6.77 48.61 -0.03
N LEU A 404 -7.85 47.84 0.15
CA LEU A 404 -9.14 48.36 0.61
C LEU A 404 -9.06 48.86 2.05
N ARG A 405 -8.36 48.12 2.93
CA ARG A 405 -8.05 48.55 4.29
C ARG A 405 -7.31 49.90 4.29
N LYS A 406 -6.22 50.02 3.53
CA LYS A 406 -5.45 51.28 3.43
C LYS A 406 -6.29 52.44 2.92
N PHE A 407 -7.19 52.17 1.97
CA PHE A 407 -8.14 53.17 1.48
C PHE A 407 -9.07 53.65 2.59
N TYR A 408 -9.64 52.75 3.38
CA TYR A 408 -10.53 53.10 4.51
C TYR A 408 -9.79 53.81 5.66
N ASP A 409 -8.59 53.37 5.98
CA ASP A 409 -7.72 54.07 6.95
C ASP A 409 -7.41 55.50 6.49
N GLY A 410 -7.07 55.66 5.21
CA GLY A 410 -6.85 56.95 4.57
C GLY A 410 -8.10 57.82 4.53
N TYR A 411 -9.27 57.23 4.25
CA TYR A 411 -10.56 57.92 4.26
C TYR A 411 -10.90 58.46 5.66
N ALA A 412 -10.74 57.64 6.70
CA ALA A 412 -10.93 58.08 8.08
C ALA A 412 -9.96 59.24 8.45
N GLY A 413 -8.71 59.19 7.96
CA GLY A 413 -7.73 60.24 8.19
C GLY A 413 -8.04 61.53 7.44
N ALA A 414 -8.54 61.42 6.21
CA ALA A 414 -9.00 62.57 5.42
C ALA A 414 -10.19 63.27 6.09
N TYR A 415 -11.10 62.52 6.70
CA TYR A 415 -12.19 63.10 7.49
C TYR A 415 -11.69 63.90 8.70
N ASP A 416 -10.73 63.36 9.47
CA ASP A 416 -10.09 64.10 10.56
C ASP A 416 -9.42 65.39 10.04
N ALA A 417 -8.81 65.35 8.86
CA ALA A 417 -8.22 66.53 8.23
C ALA A 417 -9.26 67.58 7.78
N ILE A 418 -10.43 67.15 7.29
CA ILE A 418 -11.54 68.05 6.92
C ILE A 418 -12.03 68.81 8.15
N LEU A 419 -12.19 68.14 9.30
CA LEU A 419 -12.61 68.79 10.56
C LEU A 419 -11.61 69.88 10.98
N LEU A 420 -10.31 69.59 10.90
CA LEU A 420 -9.27 70.56 11.23
C LEU A 420 -9.20 71.74 10.24
N GLU A 421 -9.42 71.48 8.95
CA GLU A 421 -9.43 72.53 7.92
C GLU A 421 -10.66 73.45 8.03
N ALA A 422 -11.83 72.88 8.33
CA ALA A 422 -13.04 73.66 8.59
C ALA A 422 -12.86 74.59 9.81
N GLU A 423 -12.28 74.09 10.90
CA GLU A 423 -11.92 74.92 12.06
C GLU A 423 -10.89 76.00 11.70
N ARG A 424 -9.87 75.66 10.90
CA ARG A 424 -8.87 76.63 10.45
C ARG A 424 -9.52 77.77 9.64
N ARG A 425 -10.49 77.45 8.77
CA ARG A 425 -11.25 78.46 7.99
C ARG A 425 -12.07 79.34 8.90
N ARG A 426 -12.79 78.77 9.87
CA ARG A 426 -13.53 79.53 10.89
C ARG A 426 -12.62 80.53 11.61
N LEU A 427 -11.47 80.07 12.10
CA LEU A 427 -10.50 80.94 12.80
C LEU A 427 -9.91 82.02 11.90
N ALA A 428 -9.74 81.76 10.60
CA ALA A 428 -9.28 82.75 9.64
C ALA A 428 -10.34 83.83 9.39
N GLU A 429 -11.60 83.43 9.24
CA GLU A 429 -12.75 84.33 9.13
C GLU A 429 -12.92 85.18 10.39
N ASP A 430 -12.85 84.58 11.58
CA ASP A 430 -12.93 85.28 12.85
C ASP A 430 -11.82 86.33 13.00
N LYS A 431 -10.59 85.99 12.58
CA LYS A 431 -9.45 86.92 12.55
C LYS A 431 -9.70 88.07 11.56
N ALA A 432 -10.18 87.76 10.36
CA ALA A 432 -10.50 88.79 9.35
C ALA A 432 -11.59 89.73 9.87
N LEU A 433 -12.67 89.20 10.44
CA LEU A 433 -13.76 89.96 11.05
C LEU A 433 -13.26 90.79 12.25
N ALA A 434 -12.33 90.29 13.05
CA ALA A 434 -11.75 91.04 14.17
C ALA A 434 -10.89 92.21 13.68
N ILE A 435 -10.10 92.02 12.61
CA ILE A 435 -9.34 93.11 11.98
C ILE A 435 -10.29 94.16 11.41
N TRP A 436 -11.33 93.75 10.69
CA TRP A 436 -12.35 94.66 10.16
C TRP A 436 -13.07 95.43 11.26
N ARG A 437 -13.45 94.77 12.37
CA ARG A 437 -14.04 95.43 13.54
C ARG A 437 -13.09 96.49 14.12
N ARG A 438 -11.82 96.15 14.31
CA ARG A 438 -10.81 97.11 14.82
C ARG A 438 -10.56 98.27 13.84
N ALA A 439 -10.52 97.99 12.54
CA ALA A 439 -10.37 99.02 11.50
C ALA A 439 -11.57 99.97 11.51
N LYS A 440 -12.79 99.43 11.58
CA LYS A 440 -14.02 100.22 11.71
C LYS A 440 -13.98 101.10 12.97
N GLU A 441 -13.66 100.53 14.13
CA GLU A 441 -13.51 101.31 15.37
C GLU A 441 -12.45 102.42 15.25
N SER A 442 -11.35 102.18 14.52
CA SER A 442 -10.32 103.20 14.27
C SER A 442 -10.81 104.31 13.34
N VAL A 443 -11.54 103.97 12.27
CA VAL A 443 -12.15 104.95 11.36
C VAL A 443 -13.20 105.77 12.08
N ASP A 444 -14.04 105.13 12.90
CA ASP A 444 -15.03 105.80 13.73
C ASP A 444 -14.35 106.79 14.70
N LYS A 445 -13.22 106.42 15.32
CA LYS A 445 -12.43 107.35 16.16
C LYS A 445 -11.89 108.57 15.40
N ILE A 446 -11.45 108.41 14.16
CA ILE A 446 -10.97 109.52 13.32
C ILE A 446 -12.13 110.44 12.95
N ALA A 447 -13.27 109.87 12.52
CA ALA A 447 -14.46 110.65 12.21
C ALA A 447 -14.97 111.44 13.43
N GLU A 448 -14.88 110.85 14.61
CA GLU A 448 -15.20 111.50 15.88
C GLU A 448 -14.21 112.61 16.26
N ALA A 449 -12.91 112.43 16.01
CA ALA A 449 -11.90 113.47 16.22
C ALA A 449 -12.07 114.63 15.25
N ASP A 450 -12.24 114.36 13.94
CA ASP A 450 -12.55 115.37 12.92
C ASP A 450 -13.81 116.17 13.27
N ARG A 451 -14.85 115.50 13.78
CA ARG A 451 -16.06 116.20 14.24
C ARG A 451 -15.73 117.18 15.37
N ARG A 452 -14.94 116.77 16.38
CA ARG A 452 -14.52 117.65 17.49
C ARG A 452 -13.67 118.82 16.99
N ASP A 453 -12.72 118.56 16.10
CA ASP A 453 -11.84 119.60 15.55
C ASP A 453 -12.63 120.61 14.71
N ARG A 454 -13.61 120.15 13.92
CA ARG A 454 -14.53 121.04 13.19
C ARG A 454 -15.43 121.86 14.12
N GLU A 455 -15.95 121.25 15.18
CA GLU A 455 -16.72 121.96 16.21
C GLU A 455 -15.87 123.03 16.92
N ALA A 456 -14.62 122.72 17.26
CA ALA A 456 -13.68 123.66 17.88
C ALA A 456 -13.30 124.80 16.92
N PHE A 457 -12.91 124.47 15.68
CA PHE A 457 -12.63 125.47 14.64
C PHE A 457 -13.83 126.39 14.40
N ARG A 458 -15.04 125.84 14.37
CA ARG A 458 -16.26 126.63 14.27
C ARG A 458 -16.42 127.55 15.47
N HIS A 459 -16.24 127.05 16.69
CA HIS A 459 -16.33 127.88 17.90
C HIS A 459 -15.38 129.09 17.85
N ASP A 460 -14.16 128.89 17.35
CA ASP A 460 -13.12 129.92 17.30
C ASP A 460 -13.32 130.95 16.18
N VAL A 461 -13.90 130.54 15.03
CA VAL A 461 -13.90 131.36 13.81
C VAL A 461 -15.32 131.73 13.29
N ALA A 462 -16.39 131.17 13.87
CA ALA A 462 -17.77 131.38 13.37
C ALA A 462 -18.25 132.83 13.38
N GLU A 463 -17.75 133.69 14.27
CA GLU A 463 -18.10 135.11 14.28
C GLU A 463 -17.49 135.90 13.11
N PHE A 464 -16.45 135.36 12.47
CA PHE A 464 -15.64 136.05 11.47
C PHE A 464 -15.79 135.49 10.05
N ILE A 465 -16.43 134.32 9.87
CA ILE A 465 -16.62 133.68 8.56
C ILE A 465 -18.11 133.69 8.19
N PRO A 466 -18.50 134.34 7.07
CA PRO A 466 -19.85 134.24 6.52
C PRO A 466 -20.18 132.80 6.12
N THR A 467 -21.39 132.35 6.44
CA THR A 467 -21.87 130.98 6.20
C THR A 467 -21.76 130.53 4.72
N ASP A 468 -21.76 131.47 3.79
CA ASP A 468 -21.78 131.22 2.34
C ASP A 468 -20.38 130.94 1.74
N LEU A 469 -19.29 131.17 2.50
CA LEU A 469 -17.92 131.00 1.99
C LEU A 469 -17.57 129.52 1.74
N TRP A 470 -18.08 128.61 2.57
CA TRP A 470 -17.94 127.18 2.41
C TRP A 470 -19.22 126.45 2.89
N PRO A 471 -20.17 126.16 1.98
CA PRO A 471 -21.46 125.54 2.32
C PRO A 471 -21.34 124.18 3.01
N ASP A 472 -20.30 123.42 2.69
CA ASP A 472 -20.05 122.07 3.21
C ASP A 472 -19.18 122.07 4.49
N MET A 473 -18.92 123.22 5.12
CA MET A 473 -18.12 123.30 6.35
C MET A 473 -18.65 122.37 7.47
N ASP A 474 -19.97 122.13 7.48
CA ASP A 474 -20.64 121.26 8.45
C ASP A 474 -20.82 119.82 7.95
N ALA A 475 -20.49 119.53 6.69
CA ALA A 475 -20.69 118.21 6.10
C ALA A 475 -19.79 117.18 6.78
N PRO A 476 -20.35 116.03 7.26
CA PRO A 476 -19.54 114.99 7.88
C PRO A 476 -18.57 114.36 6.87
N VAL A 477 -17.44 113.84 7.36
CA VAL A 477 -16.56 113.01 6.55
C VAL A 477 -17.31 111.82 5.95
N LYS A 478 -16.92 111.42 4.74
CA LYS A 478 -17.54 110.30 4.01
C LYS A 478 -17.47 109.02 4.85
N ARG A 479 -18.61 108.38 5.08
CA ARG A 479 -18.69 107.07 5.76
C ARG A 479 -18.55 105.94 4.74
N TRP A 480 -17.77 104.93 5.09
CA TRP A 480 -17.63 103.70 4.33
C TRP A 480 -18.33 102.57 5.08
N GLN A 481 -19.13 101.77 4.39
CA GLN A 481 -19.76 100.57 4.95
C GLN A 481 -19.23 99.35 4.21
N LEU A 482 -18.76 98.35 4.95
CA LEU A 482 -18.49 97.03 4.39
C LEU A 482 -19.80 96.25 4.30
N ILE A 483 -20.08 95.71 3.12
CA ILE A 483 -21.13 94.71 2.90
C ILE A 483 -20.39 93.37 2.73
N GLY A 484 -20.75 92.38 3.54
CA GLY A 484 -20.22 91.01 3.40
C GLY A 484 -20.63 90.43 2.05
N GLY A 485 -19.74 89.65 1.42
CA GLY A 485 -20.05 88.97 0.15
C GLY A 485 -21.15 87.92 0.29
N GLU A 486 -21.68 87.43 -0.83
CA GLU A 486 -22.75 86.41 -0.90
C GLU A 486 -22.31 85.00 -0.46
N GLU A 487 -21.08 84.83 0.01
CA GLU A 487 -20.57 83.53 0.42
C GLU A 487 -21.17 83.10 1.78
N PRO A 488 -21.57 81.82 1.92
CA PRO A 488 -22.09 81.30 3.17
C PRO A 488 -21.00 81.38 4.28
N PRO A 489 -21.39 81.65 5.53
CA PRO A 489 -20.45 81.75 6.65
C PRO A 489 -19.72 80.43 6.92
N ALA A 490 -18.51 80.48 7.47
CA ALA A 490 -17.80 79.27 7.90
C ALA A 490 -18.65 78.38 8.81
N VAL A 491 -18.50 77.08 8.59
CA VAL A 491 -19.16 76.03 9.37
C VAL A 491 -18.64 76.05 10.81
N ALA A 492 -19.56 76.20 11.77
CA ALA A 492 -19.24 76.15 13.20
C ALA A 492 -19.33 74.71 13.72
N LEU A 493 -18.19 74.02 13.77
CA LEU A 493 -18.08 72.64 14.25
C LEU A 493 -18.16 72.54 15.78
N ASP A 494 -18.50 71.35 16.28
CA ASP A 494 -18.37 71.03 17.70
C ASP A 494 -16.89 70.93 18.11
N GLN A 495 -16.52 71.67 19.16
CA GLN A 495 -15.14 71.75 19.65
C GLN A 495 -14.63 70.38 20.13
N GLN A 496 -15.51 69.53 20.67
CA GLN A 496 -15.12 68.18 21.09
C GLN A 496 -14.71 67.30 19.90
N ALA A 497 -15.42 67.42 18.78
CA ALA A 497 -15.10 66.69 17.56
C ALA A 497 -13.75 67.14 16.96
N VAL A 498 -13.48 68.45 16.97
CA VAL A 498 -12.21 69.03 16.50
C VAL A 498 -11.03 68.61 17.38
N ASP A 499 -11.18 68.66 18.70
CA ASP A 499 -10.12 68.27 19.64
C ASP A 499 -9.84 66.76 19.56
N ALA A 500 -10.89 65.94 19.38
CA ALA A 500 -10.75 64.50 19.15
C ALA A 500 -10.02 64.21 17.83
N ALA A 501 -10.37 64.90 16.74
CA ALA A 501 -9.70 64.78 15.44
C ALA A 501 -8.20 65.16 15.54
N ARG A 502 -7.88 66.23 16.27
CA ARG A 502 -6.49 66.63 16.54
C ARG A 502 -5.69 65.53 17.25
N LYS A 503 -6.25 64.95 18.32
CA LYS A 503 -5.61 63.85 19.05
C LYS A 503 -5.38 62.62 18.18
N ARG A 504 -6.37 62.24 17.36
CA ARG A 504 -6.25 61.10 16.43
C ARG A 504 -5.17 61.34 15.38
N MET A 505 -5.09 62.54 14.82
CA MET A 505 -4.05 62.90 13.85
C MET A 505 -2.64 62.89 14.47
N GLU A 506 -2.50 63.31 15.72
CA GLU A 506 -1.24 63.22 16.46
C GLU A 506 -0.83 61.77 16.75
N GLN A 507 -1.80 60.92 17.12
CA GLN A 507 -1.57 59.48 17.30
C GLN A 507 -1.12 58.80 16.01
N ARG A 508 -1.81 59.02 14.89
CA ARG A 508 -1.42 58.45 13.59
C ARG A 508 -0.01 58.88 13.16
N ARG A 509 0.36 60.14 13.38
CA ARG A 509 1.73 60.63 13.12
C ARG A 509 2.80 59.94 13.97
N MET A 510 2.45 59.47 15.16
CA MET A 510 3.35 58.73 16.04
C MET A 510 3.46 57.25 15.66
N GLU A 511 2.41 56.69 15.04
CA GLU A 511 2.41 55.30 14.54
C GLU A 511 3.18 55.14 13.22
N ASP A 512 3.23 56.19 12.39
CA ASP A 512 3.96 56.22 11.12
C ASP A 512 5.47 56.57 11.24
N SER A 513 5.93 56.97 12.43
CA SER A 513 7.32 57.40 12.69
C SER A 513 8.10 56.38 13.51
#